data_AF-A0A3A0ERW2-F1
#
_entry.id   AF-A0A3A0ERW2-F1
#
_cell.length_a   1.000
_cell.length_b   1.000
_cell.length_c   1.000
_cell.angle_alpha   90.00
_cell.angle_beta   90.00
_cell.angle_gamma   90.00
#
_symmetry.space_group_name_H-M   'P 1'
#
loop_
_entity.id
_entity.type
_entity.pdbx_description
1 polymer ?
#
loop_
_entity_poly.entity_id
_entity_poly.type
_entity_poly.pdbx_seq_one_letter_code
_entity_poly.pdbx_strand_id
1 'polypeptide(L)'
;MKLLRYGPKGREKPGILDQQGGIRDLSGVVDDITPQVLENDLGRLAALDITKLPPAPDNVRIGPPVAGVRKIVCIGLNYRKHAHETGMAVPAEPLIFMKATSAISGPYDPVILPKGATKGDWEVEYAIIIGKTARYVSEARAMDHVAGYCVLNDVSERAFQMERVGQWTKGKSCDTFAPMGPWLVTKDEISDPHRLKLWLEVNGRRYQDSATSDNIFSVPFMVSYLSQFMTLEPGDVISTGTPEGTGVGQKPPVFLKPGDVMRLGVEGLGEQRQEVVAYSGGD
;
A
#
# COMPACT_ATOMS: atom_id res chain seq x y z
N MET A 1 6.00 13.13 10.08
CA MET A 1 7.22 12.27 10.05
C MET A 1 7.08 11.07 9.12
N LYS A 2 8.17 10.35 8.82
CA LYS A 2 8.21 9.15 7.97
C LYS A 2 8.78 7.95 8.73
N LEU A 3 7.94 6.97 9.05
CA LEU A 3 8.30 5.76 9.80
C LEU A 3 8.48 4.57 8.86
N LEU A 4 9.45 3.71 9.13
CA LEU A 4 9.70 2.51 8.35
C LEU A 4 10.17 1.35 9.23
N ARG A 5 10.26 0.17 8.64
CA ARG A 5 10.90 -1.00 9.24
C ARG A 5 12.04 -1.45 8.34
N TYR A 6 13.20 -1.78 8.90
CA TYR A 6 14.37 -2.18 8.12
C TYR A 6 15.06 -3.42 8.70
N GLY A 7 15.69 -4.21 7.84
CA GLY A 7 16.41 -5.42 8.22
C GLY A 7 15.90 -6.69 7.53
N PRO A 8 16.41 -7.86 7.94
CA PRO A 8 16.00 -9.15 7.40
C PRO A 8 14.50 -9.39 7.57
N LYS A 9 13.87 -10.08 6.61
CA LYS A 9 12.45 -10.42 6.66
C LYS A 9 12.09 -11.13 7.96
N GLY A 10 11.10 -10.61 8.69
CA GLY A 10 10.64 -11.17 9.97
C GLY A 10 11.53 -10.80 11.17
N ARG A 11 12.58 -10.01 10.98
CA ARG A 11 13.46 -9.48 12.03
C ARG A 11 13.75 -7.99 11.82
N GLU A 12 12.81 -7.30 11.19
CA GLU A 12 12.94 -5.86 10.97
C GLU A 12 12.95 -5.09 12.29
N LYS A 13 13.67 -3.98 12.30
CA LYS A 13 13.70 -2.98 13.36
C LYS A 13 12.91 -1.74 12.96
N PRO A 14 12.31 -1.02 13.91
CA PRO A 14 11.66 0.25 13.63
C PRO A 14 12.70 1.33 13.31
N GLY A 15 12.37 2.20 12.37
CA GLY A 15 13.20 3.34 12.00
C GLY A 15 12.38 4.56 11.58
N ILE A 16 13.06 5.71 11.55
CA ILE A 16 12.51 7.00 11.12
C ILE A 16 13.45 7.64 10.10
N LEU A 17 12.88 8.21 9.03
CA LEU A 17 13.66 8.91 8.02
C LEU A 17 14.02 10.32 8.50
N ASP A 18 15.30 10.69 8.42
CA ASP A 18 15.76 12.04 8.69
C ASP A 18 15.63 12.96 7.48
N GLN A 19 15.92 14.25 7.68
CA GLN A 19 15.81 15.29 6.64
C GLN A 19 16.80 15.11 5.48
N GLN A 20 17.85 14.31 5.67
CA GLN A 20 18.88 14.01 4.66
C GLN A 20 18.56 12.71 3.91
N GLY A 21 17.47 12.02 4.25
CA GLY A 21 17.10 10.73 3.69
C GLY A 21 17.79 9.53 4.37
N GLY A 22 18.52 9.75 5.46
CA GLY A 22 19.10 8.70 6.28
C GLY A 22 18.07 8.03 7.19
N ILE A 23 18.29 6.76 7.53
CA ILE A 23 17.43 6.03 8.47
C ILE A 23 18.04 6.10 9.86
N ARG A 24 17.22 6.47 10.85
CA ARG A 24 17.57 6.46 12.28
C ARG A 24 16.89 5.30 12.99
N ASP A 25 17.65 4.57 13.80
CA ASP A 25 17.22 3.41 14.56
C ASP A 25 16.29 3.84 15.72
N LEU A 26 15.05 3.34 15.73
CA LEU A 26 14.06 3.60 16.79
C LEU A 26 13.98 2.48 17.84
N SER A 27 14.79 1.42 17.75
CA SER A 27 14.71 0.25 18.65
C SER A 27 15.05 0.56 20.11
N GLY A 28 15.69 1.70 20.39
CA GLY A 28 15.87 2.23 21.76
C GLY A 28 14.65 3.00 22.31
N VAL A 29 13.60 3.19 21.50
CA VAL A 29 12.46 4.07 21.78
C VAL A 29 11.12 3.31 21.74
N VAL A 30 10.99 2.38 20.79
CA VAL A 30 9.86 1.46 20.61
C VAL A 30 10.38 0.11 20.13
N ASP A 31 9.67 -0.98 20.44
CA ASP A 31 10.08 -2.33 20.02
C ASP A 31 9.92 -2.52 18.50
N ASP A 32 8.81 -2.05 17.93
CA ASP A 32 8.51 -2.07 16.50
C ASP A 32 7.42 -1.03 16.16
N ILE A 33 7.15 -0.76 14.88
CA ILE A 33 6.03 0.07 14.43
C ILE A 33 4.76 -0.79 14.40
N THR A 34 4.12 -0.95 15.56
CA THR A 34 2.94 -1.81 15.79
C THR A 34 1.64 -1.02 15.82
N PRO A 35 0.46 -1.68 15.77
CA PRO A 35 -0.84 -1.06 16.06
C PRO A 35 -0.83 -0.20 17.33
N GLN A 36 -0.19 -0.68 18.40
CA GLN A 36 -0.12 0.03 19.68
C GLN A 36 0.68 1.33 19.57
N VAL A 37 1.79 1.31 18.83
CA VAL A 37 2.62 2.50 18.58
C VAL A 37 1.88 3.51 17.72
N LEU A 38 1.15 3.05 16.69
CA LEU A 38 0.33 3.93 15.84
C LEU A 38 -0.78 4.63 16.64
N GLU A 39 -1.37 3.93 17.61
CA GLU A 39 -2.47 4.48 18.42
C GLU A 39 -2.00 5.42 19.53
N ASN A 40 -0.85 5.14 20.15
CA ASN A 40 -0.47 5.78 21.41
C ASN A 40 0.82 6.62 21.34
N ASP A 41 1.73 6.32 20.40
CA ASP A 41 3.10 6.84 20.45
C ASP A 41 3.44 7.85 19.34
N LEU A 42 2.60 8.05 18.32
CA LEU A 42 2.93 8.96 17.21
C LEU A 42 3.28 10.38 17.71
N GLY A 43 2.51 10.94 18.65
CA GLY A 43 2.83 12.26 19.22
C GLY A 43 4.19 12.29 19.93
N ARG A 44 4.54 11.22 20.65
CA ARG A 44 5.84 11.07 21.32
C ARG A 44 6.98 10.96 20.32
N LEU A 45 6.79 10.18 19.25
CA LEU A 45 7.79 10.01 18.19
C LEU A 45 8.05 11.31 17.43
N ALA A 46 7.01 12.10 17.15
CA ALA A 46 7.14 13.40 16.47
C ALA A 46 7.97 14.41 17.27
N ALA A 47 7.97 14.31 18.60
CA ALA A 47 8.69 15.21 19.49
C ALA A 47 10.17 14.82 19.72
N LEU A 48 10.63 13.70 19.15
CA LEU A 48 12.00 13.23 19.34
C LEU A 48 13.01 14.08 18.57
N ASP A 49 14.15 14.31 19.21
CA ASP A 49 15.35 14.76 18.52
C ASP A 49 16.02 13.57 17.81
N ILE A 50 15.54 13.28 16.60
CA ILE A 50 15.98 12.12 15.81
C ILE A 50 17.46 12.20 15.41
N THR A 51 18.10 13.37 15.52
CA THR A 51 19.53 13.53 15.20
C THR A 51 20.44 12.82 16.20
N LYS A 52 19.94 12.55 17.41
CA LYS A 52 20.64 11.82 18.47
C LYS A 52 20.48 10.31 18.38
N LEU A 53 19.60 9.83 17.51
CA LEU A 53 19.38 8.40 17.32
C LEU A 53 20.51 7.79 16.48
N PRO A 54 20.92 6.54 16.76
CA PRO A 54 21.91 5.84 15.95
C PRO A 54 21.48 5.74 14.49
N PRO A 55 22.39 5.90 13.51
CA PRO A 55 22.06 5.59 12.12
C PRO A 55 21.86 4.09 11.94
N ALA A 56 20.95 3.70 11.05
CA ALA A 56 20.85 2.33 10.58
C ALA A 56 22.05 1.97 9.66
N PRO A 57 22.36 0.67 9.48
CA PRO A 57 23.37 0.25 8.50
C PRO A 57 23.00 0.69 7.08
N ASP A 58 24.01 1.02 6.28
CA ASP A 58 23.84 1.33 4.87
C ASP A 58 23.28 0.13 4.08
N ASN A 59 22.54 0.42 3.01
CA ASN A 59 21.99 -0.58 2.07
C ASN A 59 21.15 -1.68 2.73
N VAL A 60 20.53 -1.38 3.87
CA VAL A 60 19.66 -2.32 4.56
C VAL A 60 18.34 -2.51 3.79
N ARG A 61 17.82 -3.75 3.80
CA ARG A 61 16.49 -4.05 3.25
C ARG A 61 15.42 -3.24 3.99
N ILE A 62 14.49 -2.67 3.24
CA ILE A 62 13.28 -2.03 3.78
C ILE A 62 12.14 -3.04 3.75
N GLY A 63 11.49 -3.23 4.91
CA GLY A 63 10.30 -4.05 5.04
C GLY A 63 9.01 -3.23 4.93
N PRO A 64 7.84 -3.88 5.08
CA PRO A 64 6.57 -3.18 5.22
C PRO A 64 6.62 -2.21 6.40
N PRO A 65 6.09 -0.98 6.29
CA PRO A 65 6.28 0.06 7.30
C PRO A 65 5.57 -0.19 8.64
N VAL A 66 4.64 -1.15 8.69
CA VAL A 66 3.83 -1.46 9.88
C VAL A 66 3.90 -2.97 10.15
N ALA A 67 4.24 -3.34 11.37
CA ALA A 67 4.15 -4.72 11.85
C ALA A 67 2.71 -5.05 12.27
N GLY A 68 2.33 -6.32 12.23
CA GLY A 68 1.07 -6.78 12.82
C GLY A 68 -0.20 -6.25 12.15
N VAL A 69 -0.13 -5.92 10.85
CA VAL A 69 -1.32 -5.60 10.02
C VAL A 69 -2.29 -6.77 10.09
N ARG A 70 -3.54 -6.48 10.49
CA ARG A 70 -4.57 -7.52 10.68
C ARG A 70 -5.43 -7.70 9.44
N LYS A 71 -5.69 -6.61 8.71
CA LYS A 71 -6.45 -6.64 7.47
C LYS A 71 -6.02 -5.57 6.47
N ILE A 72 -6.17 -5.94 5.20
CA ILE A 72 -6.04 -5.04 4.04
C ILE A 72 -7.40 -5.02 3.34
N VAL A 73 -8.12 -3.92 3.50
CA VAL A 73 -9.40 -3.66 2.84
C VAL A 73 -9.12 -2.87 1.56
N CYS A 74 -9.59 -3.34 0.43
CA CYS A 74 -9.28 -2.74 -0.87
C CYS A 74 -10.53 -2.18 -1.52
N ILE A 75 -10.40 -1.00 -2.12
CA ILE A 75 -11.47 -0.32 -2.84
C ILE A 75 -11.25 -0.49 -4.33
N GLY A 76 -12.15 -1.25 -4.97
CA GLY A 76 -12.16 -1.36 -6.42
C GLY A 76 -12.75 -0.11 -7.09
N LEU A 77 -12.27 0.20 -8.29
CA LEU A 77 -12.87 1.19 -9.20
C LEU A 77 -12.98 2.61 -8.62
N ASN A 78 -11.98 3.04 -7.85
CA ASN A 78 -12.03 4.34 -7.20
C ASN A 78 -11.55 5.50 -8.07
N TYR A 79 -11.19 5.28 -9.33
CA TYR A 79 -10.78 6.33 -10.27
C TYR A 79 -11.79 6.42 -11.42
N ARG A 80 -12.26 7.64 -11.72
CA ARG A 80 -13.28 7.84 -12.78
C ARG A 80 -12.77 7.33 -14.12
N LYS A 81 -11.53 7.68 -14.47
CA LYS A 81 -10.92 7.24 -15.73
C LYS A 81 -10.73 5.72 -15.80
N HIS A 82 -10.40 5.07 -14.69
CA HIS A 82 -10.29 3.61 -14.64
C HIS A 82 -11.66 2.92 -14.79
N ALA A 83 -12.72 3.47 -14.18
CA ALA A 83 -14.09 2.99 -14.42
C ALA A 83 -14.46 3.10 -15.90
N HIS A 84 -14.12 4.20 -16.56
CA HIS A 84 -14.31 4.36 -18.02
C HIS A 84 -13.45 3.39 -18.86
N GLU A 85 -12.18 3.16 -18.50
CA GLU A 85 -11.27 2.22 -19.19
C GLU A 85 -11.82 0.78 -19.20
N THR A 86 -12.38 0.36 -18.07
CA THR A 86 -12.95 -0.98 -17.90
C THR A 86 -14.37 -1.11 -18.44
N GLY A 87 -14.94 -0.03 -18.98
CA GLY A 87 -16.30 0.01 -19.53
C GLY A 87 -17.39 -0.09 -18.45
N MET A 88 -17.05 0.21 -17.20
CA MET A 88 -17.94 0.08 -16.06
C MET A 88 -18.52 1.44 -15.67
N ALA A 89 -19.77 1.44 -15.18
CA ALA A 89 -20.37 2.65 -14.64
C ALA A 89 -19.60 3.11 -13.39
N VAL A 90 -19.54 4.42 -13.17
CA VAL A 90 -19.02 4.97 -11.90
C VAL A 90 -19.87 4.39 -10.77
N PRO A 91 -19.27 3.66 -9.82
CA PRO A 91 -20.03 2.98 -8.78
C PRO A 91 -20.68 4.00 -7.83
N ALA A 92 -21.91 3.70 -7.39
CA ALA A 92 -22.63 4.53 -6.42
C ALA A 92 -22.11 4.33 -4.97
N GLU A 93 -21.45 3.20 -4.71
CA GLU A 93 -20.85 2.85 -3.44
C GLU A 93 -19.50 2.12 -3.66
N PRO A 94 -18.56 2.16 -2.70
CA PRO A 94 -17.28 1.48 -2.84
C PRO A 94 -17.42 -0.02 -3.03
N LEU A 95 -16.81 -0.57 -4.08
CA LEU A 95 -16.63 -2.01 -4.21
C LEU A 95 -15.53 -2.47 -3.25
N ILE A 96 -15.86 -3.34 -2.31
CA ILE A 96 -14.94 -3.79 -1.26
C ILE A 96 -14.47 -5.22 -1.52
N PHE A 97 -13.17 -5.45 -1.44
CA PHE A 97 -12.58 -6.78 -1.35
C PHE A 97 -11.41 -6.80 -0.37
N MET A 98 -10.88 -8.00 -0.09
CA MET A 98 -9.78 -8.18 0.87
C MET A 98 -8.55 -8.79 0.20
N LYS A 99 -7.37 -8.36 0.64
CA LYS A 99 -6.10 -9.07 0.42
C LYS A 99 -5.71 -9.81 1.69
N ALA A 100 -5.21 -11.03 1.57
CA ALA A 100 -4.63 -11.75 2.69
C ALA A 100 -3.38 -11.03 3.21
N THR A 101 -3.16 -11.06 4.52
CA THR A 101 -1.97 -10.44 5.14
C THR A 101 -0.67 -11.17 4.76
N SER A 102 -0.73 -12.42 4.30
CA SER A 102 0.42 -13.14 3.72
C SER A 102 0.93 -12.52 2.42
N ALA A 103 0.12 -11.71 1.72
CA ALA A 103 0.53 -11.00 0.52
C ALA A 103 1.51 -9.84 0.81
N ILE A 104 1.60 -9.38 2.06
CA ILE A 104 2.43 -8.23 2.44
C ILE A 104 3.91 -8.51 2.20
N SER A 105 4.57 -7.60 1.48
CA SER A 105 6.01 -7.61 1.25
C SER A 105 6.58 -6.20 1.31
N GLY A 106 7.91 -6.10 1.45
CA GLY A 106 8.61 -4.83 1.44
C GLY A 106 8.54 -4.13 0.07
N PRO A 107 8.77 -2.81 0.04
CA PRO A 107 8.73 -2.00 -1.19
C PRO A 107 9.75 -2.43 -2.26
N TYR A 108 10.78 -3.17 -1.89
CA TYR A 108 11.85 -3.61 -2.78
C TYR A 108 12.00 -5.14 -2.83
N ASP A 109 11.09 -5.86 -2.19
CA ASP A 109 11.06 -7.32 -2.28
C ASP A 109 10.60 -7.76 -3.69
N PRO A 110 11.05 -8.92 -4.17
CA PRO A 110 10.54 -9.50 -5.40
C PRO A 110 9.03 -9.76 -5.34
N VAL A 111 8.37 -9.63 -6.48
CA VAL A 111 6.99 -10.09 -6.69
C VAL A 111 7.02 -11.47 -7.33
N ILE A 112 6.48 -12.46 -6.64
CA ILE A 112 6.46 -13.85 -7.07
C ILE A 112 5.16 -14.11 -7.83
N LEU A 113 5.25 -14.39 -9.12
CA LEU A 113 4.10 -14.88 -9.87
C LEU A 113 3.74 -16.29 -9.37
N PRO A 114 2.49 -16.53 -8.94
CA PRO A 114 2.10 -17.80 -8.34
C PRO A 114 2.20 -18.95 -9.34
N LYS A 115 2.21 -20.19 -8.84
CA LYS A 115 2.25 -21.40 -9.69
C LYS A 115 1.10 -21.38 -10.70
N GLY A 116 1.46 -21.42 -11.99
CA GLY A 116 0.48 -21.40 -13.08
C GLY A 116 -0.13 -20.03 -13.36
N ALA A 117 0.47 -18.94 -12.87
CA ALA A 117 0.10 -17.59 -13.26
C ALA A 117 0.23 -17.42 -14.78
N THR A 118 -0.75 -16.74 -15.36
CA THR A 118 -0.77 -16.45 -16.80
C THR A 118 -1.03 -14.99 -17.10
N LYS A 119 -1.61 -14.25 -16.14
CA LYS A 119 -2.06 -12.88 -16.28
C LYS A 119 -1.71 -12.05 -15.03
N GLY A 120 -0.42 -12.05 -14.67
CA GLY A 120 0.09 -11.16 -13.62
C GLY A 120 -0.04 -9.70 -14.04
N ASP A 121 -0.47 -8.83 -13.14
CA ASP A 121 -0.80 -7.43 -13.42
C ASP A 121 -0.42 -6.52 -12.24
N TRP A 122 -0.27 -5.22 -12.51
CA TRP A 122 0.16 -4.18 -11.59
C TRP A 122 -0.95 -3.16 -11.34
N GLU A 123 -0.89 -2.53 -10.16
CA GLU A 123 -1.84 -1.48 -9.77
C GLU A 123 -1.17 -0.54 -8.76
N VAL A 124 -0.67 0.64 -9.18
CA VAL A 124 -0.19 1.64 -8.19
C VAL A 124 -1.38 2.20 -7.42
N GLU A 125 -1.26 2.19 -6.10
CA GLU A 125 -2.22 2.80 -5.18
C GLU A 125 -1.48 3.57 -4.08
N TYR A 126 -2.20 4.46 -3.41
CA TYR A 126 -1.84 4.88 -2.06
C TYR A 126 -2.76 4.19 -1.06
N ALA A 127 -2.22 3.86 0.10
CA ALA A 127 -2.95 3.18 1.15
C ALA A 127 -3.06 4.07 2.39
N ILE A 128 -4.21 4.02 3.04
CA ILE A 128 -4.47 4.67 4.33
C ILE A 128 -4.07 3.67 5.41
N ILE A 129 -3.29 4.11 6.39
CA ILE A 129 -3.00 3.36 7.61
C ILE A 129 -3.86 3.90 8.74
N ILE A 130 -4.66 3.03 9.34
CA ILE A 130 -5.50 3.35 10.49
C ILE A 130 -4.62 3.49 11.74
N GLY A 131 -4.75 4.59 12.46
CA GLY A 131 -4.05 4.86 13.72
C GLY A 131 -4.90 4.63 14.95
N LYS A 132 -6.22 4.72 14.83
CA LYS A 132 -7.14 4.58 15.97
C LYS A 132 -8.35 3.76 15.58
N THR A 133 -8.83 2.93 16.50
CA THR A 133 -10.04 2.11 16.29
C THR A 133 -11.21 2.95 15.76
N ALA A 134 -11.75 2.59 14.59
CA ALA A 134 -12.90 3.24 13.95
C ALA A 134 -14.06 2.24 13.82
N ARG A 135 -15.20 2.58 14.42
CA ARG A 135 -16.45 1.82 14.36
C ARG A 135 -17.61 2.80 14.30
N TYR A 136 -18.46 2.67 13.28
CA TYR A 136 -19.59 3.58 13.04
C TYR A 136 -19.19 5.07 13.09
N VAL A 137 -18.01 5.42 12.56
CA VAL A 137 -17.50 6.80 12.63
C VAL A 137 -18.15 7.63 11.52
N SER A 138 -18.55 8.85 11.84
CA SER A 138 -19.01 9.82 10.85
C SER A 138 -17.85 10.30 9.96
N GLU A 139 -18.13 10.69 8.72
CA GLU A 139 -17.15 11.25 7.80
C GLU A 139 -16.36 12.44 8.40
N ALA A 140 -17.03 13.34 9.13
CA ALA A 140 -16.39 14.49 9.77
C ALA A 140 -15.34 14.13 10.84
N ARG A 141 -15.36 12.90 11.37
CA ARG A 141 -14.41 12.40 12.38
C ARG A 141 -13.41 11.39 11.81
N ALA A 142 -13.61 10.96 10.57
CA ALA A 142 -12.82 9.89 9.95
C ALA A 142 -11.30 10.16 9.97
N MET A 143 -10.91 11.42 9.73
CA MET A 143 -9.49 11.81 9.70
C MET A 143 -8.78 11.69 11.06
N ASP A 144 -9.50 11.64 12.17
CA ASP A 144 -8.91 11.38 13.49
C ASP A 144 -8.39 9.95 13.63
N HIS A 145 -8.92 9.04 12.81
CA HIS A 145 -8.59 7.62 12.84
C HIS A 145 -7.44 7.25 11.90
N VAL A 146 -6.97 8.19 11.08
CA VAL A 146 -5.86 7.98 10.15
C VAL A 146 -4.53 8.29 10.86
N ALA A 147 -3.60 7.33 10.82
CA ALA A 147 -2.21 7.54 11.21
C ALA A 147 -1.43 8.23 10.09
N GLY A 148 -1.63 7.77 8.86
CA GLY A 148 -0.86 8.23 7.71
C GLY A 148 -1.13 7.43 6.45
N TYR A 149 -0.19 7.51 5.52
CA TYR A 149 -0.29 6.95 4.19
C TYR A 149 1.00 6.25 3.77
N CYS A 150 0.90 5.31 2.85
CA CYS A 150 2.07 4.73 2.17
C CYS A 150 1.72 4.36 0.72
N VAL A 151 2.73 4.05 -0.10
CA VAL A 151 2.49 3.46 -1.42
C VAL A 151 2.16 1.98 -1.25
N LEU A 152 1.23 1.47 -2.06
CA LEU A 152 0.90 0.06 -2.17
C LEU A 152 0.81 -0.32 -3.65
N ASN A 153 1.36 -1.48 -4.02
CA ASN A 153 1.14 -2.08 -5.34
C ASN A 153 0.11 -3.20 -5.21
N ASP A 154 -1.11 -3.02 -5.73
CA ASP A 154 -2.17 -4.05 -5.68
C ASP A 154 -2.00 -5.09 -6.81
N VAL A 155 -0.89 -5.83 -6.73
CA VAL A 155 -0.55 -6.86 -7.71
C VAL A 155 -1.67 -7.89 -7.79
N SER A 156 -1.97 -8.29 -9.02
CA SER A 156 -3.13 -9.11 -9.35
C SER A 156 -2.77 -10.26 -10.28
N GLU A 157 -3.41 -11.41 -10.11
CA GLU A 157 -3.45 -12.47 -11.11
C GLU A 157 -4.86 -12.49 -11.71
N ARG A 158 -4.99 -11.99 -12.94
CA ARG A 158 -6.31 -11.71 -13.54
C ARG A 158 -7.07 -12.97 -13.92
N ALA A 159 -6.41 -14.07 -14.23
CA ALA A 159 -7.10 -15.32 -14.49
C ALA A 159 -7.76 -15.84 -13.19
N PHE A 160 -7.09 -15.70 -12.05
CA PHE A 160 -7.63 -16.10 -10.74
C PHE A 160 -8.73 -15.14 -10.27
N GLN A 161 -8.59 -13.85 -10.57
CA GLN A 161 -9.57 -12.82 -10.25
C GLN A 161 -10.86 -12.94 -11.09
N MET A 162 -10.73 -13.08 -12.42
CA MET A 162 -11.85 -12.92 -13.35
C MET A 162 -12.38 -14.24 -13.92
N GLU A 163 -11.55 -15.28 -14.01
CA GLU A 163 -11.93 -16.54 -14.69
C GLU A 163 -12.26 -17.67 -13.71
N ARG A 164 -11.96 -17.49 -12.42
CA ARG A 164 -12.38 -18.41 -11.36
C ARG A 164 -13.62 -17.86 -10.65
N VAL A 165 -14.56 -18.74 -10.30
CA VAL A 165 -15.79 -18.39 -9.57
C VAL A 165 -15.52 -17.86 -8.16
N GLY A 166 -16.19 -16.78 -7.74
CA GLY A 166 -16.16 -16.26 -6.36
C GLY A 166 -15.56 -14.87 -6.22
N GLN A 167 -14.88 -14.61 -5.10
CA GLN A 167 -14.36 -13.28 -4.73
C GLN A 167 -13.01 -12.95 -5.39
N TRP A 168 -12.74 -11.66 -5.61
CA TRP A 168 -11.48 -11.17 -6.19
C TRP A 168 -10.24 -11.51 -5.34
N THR A 169 -10.42 -11.78 -4.04
CA THR A 169 -9.36 -12.18 -3.10
C THR A 169 -8.43 -13.27 -3.65
N LYS A 170 -8.93 -14.22 -4.46
CA LYS A 170 -8.09 -15.29 -5.05
C LYS A 170 -7.00 -14.77 -5.99
N GLY A 171 -7.30 -13.74 -6.78
CA GLY A 171 -6.30 -13.11 -7.66
C GLY A 171 -5.53 -11.99 -6.99
N LYS A 172 -5.96 -11.54 -5.80
CA LYS A 172 -5.40 -10.39 -5.09
C LYS A 172 -4.53 -10.78 -3.89
N SER A 173 -4.50 -12.05 -3.48
CA SER A 173 -3.91 -12.46 -2.19
C SER A 173 -2.75 -13.45 -2.31
N CYS A 174 -2.14 -13.59 -3.48
CA CYS A 174 -0.92 -14.41 -3.58
C CYS A 174 0.21 -13.78 -2.76
N ASP A 175 1.15 -14.60 -2.30
CA ASP A 175 2.31 -14.10 -1.56
C ASP A 175 3.01 -13.01 -2.36
N THR A 176 3.50 -11.97 -1.68
CA THR A 176 4.15 -10.77 -2.27
C THR A 176 3.25 -9.89 -3.14
N PHE A 177 1.93 -10.11 -3.19
CA PHE A 177 1.02 -9.27 -3.98
C PHE A 177 0.61 -7.96 -3.30
N ALA A 178 1.11 -7.66 -2.10
CA ALA A 178 0.94 -6.37 -1.45
C ALA A 178 2.30 -5.74 -1.06
N PRO A 179 3.19 -5.40 -2.02
CA PRO A 179 4.34 -4.56 -1.74
C PRO A 179 3.88 -3.22 -1.16
N MET A 180 4.35 -2.89 0.03
CA MET A 180 3.91 -1.72 0.79
C MET A 180 5.08 -0.94 1.38
N GLY A 181 5.03 0.38 1.32
CA GLY A 181 6.10 1.27 1.79
C GLY A 181 6.53 2.29 0.72
N PRO A 182 7.75 2.85 0.77
CA PRO A 182 8.87 2.44 1.64
C PRO A 182 8.76 2.88 3.09
N TRP A 183 7.85 3.81 3.39
CA TRP A 183 7.57 4.29 4.73
C TRP A 183 6.08 4.60 4.89
N LEU A 184 5.62 4.63 6.13
CA LEU A 184 4.40 5.29 6.55
C LEU A 184 4.73 6.78 6.71
N VAL A 185 4.06 7.62 5.95
CA VAL A 185 4.10 9.09 6.08
C VAL A 185 2.92 9.52 6.95
N THR A 186 3.18 10.15 8.08
CA THR A 186 2.09 10.59 8.97
C THR A 186 1.24 11.68 8.31
N LYS A 187 -0.06 11.71 8.64
CA LYS A 187 -1.03 12.55 7.93
C LYS A 187 -0.69 14.05 7.91
N ASP A 188 0.02 14.54 8.91
CA ASP A 188 0.47 15.93 9.05
C ASP A 188 1.52 16.36 8.00
N GLU A 189 2.24 15.41 7.39
CA GLU A 189 3.21 15.69 6.31
C GLU A 189 2.54 15.78 4.94
N ILE A 190 1.26 15.40 4.83
CA ILE A 190 0.50 15.41 3.58
C ILE A 190 -0.52 16.53 3.64
N SER A 191 -0.26 17.61 2.91
CA SER A 191 -1.12 18.80 2.88
C SER A 191 -2.51 18.51 2.32
N ASP A 192 -2.60 17.72 1.25
CA ASP A 192 -3.86 17.27 0.65
C ASP A 192 -3.70 15.85 0.05
N PRO A 193 -4.26 14.80 0.70
CA PRO A 193 -4.16 13.43 0.18
C PRO A 193 -4.96 13.22 -1.12
N HIS A 194 -5.80 14.17 -1.53
CA HIS A 194 -6.63 14.09 -2.74
C HIS A 194 -6.01 14.85 -3.93
N ARG A 195 -4.73 15.21 -3.87
CA ARG A 195 -4.01 15.86 -4.99
C ARG A 195 -2.62 15.27 -5.27
N LEU A 196 -2.34 14.08 -4.76
CA LEU A 196 -1.04 13.45 -4.93
C LEU A 196 -0.93 12.89 -6.34
N LYS A 197 0.19 13.17 -7.03
CA LYS A 197 0.50 12.46 -8.27
C LYS A 197 0.96 11.04 -7.99
N LEU A 198 0.57 10.11 -8.85
CA LEU A 198 0.97 8.71 -8.76
C LEU A 198 1.28 8.14 -10.13
N TRP A 199 2.22 7.21 -10.16
CA TRP A 199 2.74 6.70 -11.40
C TRP A 199 3.24 5.26 -11.28
N LEU A 200 3.23 4.52 -12.39
CA LEU A 200 3.81 3.18 -12.50
C LEU A 200 4.50 2.96 -13.85
N GLU A 201 5.66 2.33 -13.79
CA GLU A 201 6.49 1.91 -14.92
C GLU A 201 6.71 0.39 -14.88
N VAL A 202 6.71 -0.26 -16.04
CA VAL A 202 7.22 -1.63 -16.20
C VAL A 202 8.32 -1.60 -17.26
N ASN A 203 9.52 -2.06 -16.89
CA ASN A 203 10.72 -2.03 -17.73
C ASN A 203 10.99 -0.64 -18.33
N GLY A 204 10.80 0.42 -17.52
CA GLY A 204 11.00 1.82 -17.91
C GLY A 204 9.89 2.43 -18.78
N ARG A 205 8.85 1.67 -19.15
CA ARG A 205 7.68 2.20 -19.84
C ARG A 205 6.61 2.64 -18.84
N ARG A 206 6.24 3.93 -18.88
CA ARG A 206 5.13 4.51 -18.13
C ARG A 206 3.80 3.89 -18.58
N TYR A 207 3.08 3.27 -17.65
CA TYR A 207 1.75 2.70 -17.88
C TYR A 207 0.66 3.43 -17.12
N GLN A 208 0.93 3.82 -15.86
CA GLN A 208 0.01 4.62 -15.06
C GLN A 208 0.65 5.98 -14.76
N ASP A 209 -0.10 7.07 -14.94
CA ASP A 209 0.30 8.45 -14.67
C ASP A 209 -0.97 9.26 -14.38
N SER A 210 -1.25 9.49 -13.10
CA SER A 210 -2.53 10.08 -12.68
C SER A 210 -2.36 10.91 -11.40
N ALA A 211 -3.48 11.32 -10.83
CA ALA A 211 -3.53 12.04 -9.55
C ALA A 211 -4.72 11.57 -8.71
N THR A 212 -4.55 11.56 -7.39
CA THR A 212 -5.61 11.16 -6.44
C THR A 212 -6.82 12.11 -6.46
N SER A 213 -6.74 13.23 -7.18
CA SER A 213 -7.87 14.11 -7.47
C SER A 213 -8.92 13.46 -8.36
N ASP A 214 -8.56 12.40 -9.10
CA ASP A 214 -9.52 11.61 -9.87
C ASP A 214 -10.27 10.56 -9.03
N ASN A 215 -9.98 10.47 -7.72
CA ASN A 215 -10.70 9.58 -6.82
C ASN A 215 -12.21 9.90 -6.83
N ILE A 216 -13.03 8.85 -6.82
CA ILE A 216 -14.49 8.92 -6.69
C ILE A 216 -14.86 9.09 -5.21
N PHE A 217 -14.26 8.26 -4.36
CA PHE A 217 -14.49 8.21 -2.92
C PHE A 217 -13.32 8.82 -2.16
N SER A 218 -13.63 9.79 -1.29
CA SER A 218 -12.66 10.52 -0.48
C SER A 218 -12.10 9.65 0.66
N VAL A 219 -10.93 10.01 1.22
CA VAL A 219 -10.37 9.34 2.41
C VAL A 219 -11.36 9.35 3.59
N PRO A 220 -11.96 10.51 3.96
CA PRO A 220 -12.96 10.54 5.03
C PRO A 220 -14.15 9.61 4.78
N PHE A 221 -14.67 9.59 3.55
CA PHE A 221 -15.81 8.77 3.18
C PHE A 221 -15.46 7.28 3.27
N MET A 222 -14.32 6.84 2.70
CA MET A 222 -13.90 5.44 2.75
C MET A 222 -13.77 4.92 4.19
N VAL A 223 -13.13 5.67 5.08
CA VAL A 223 -12.99 5.30 6.49
C VAL A 223 -14.36 5.23 7.18
N SER A 224 -15.21 6.24 6.98
CA SER A 224 -16.56 6.27 7.55
C SER A 224 -17.42 5.11 7.06
N TYR A 225 -17.44 4.88 5.75
CA TYR A 225 -18.22 3.84 5.08
C TYR A 225 -17.81 2.44 5.54
N LEU A 226 -16.50 2.12 5.48
CA LEU A 226 -15.99 0.82 5.92
C LEU A 226 -16.28 0.55 7.40
N SER A 227 -16.23 1.59 8.24
CA SER A 227 -16.52 1.46 9.68
C SER A 227 -17.97 1.09 10.01
N GLN A 228 -18.89 1.17 9.04
CA GLN A 228 -20.27 0.73 9.21
C GLN A 228 -20.41 -0.80 9.12
N PHE A 229 -19.49 -1.47 8.42
CA PHE A 229 -19.56 -2.92 8.16
C PHE A 229 -18.58 -3.70 9.03
N MET A 230 -17.44 -3.11 9.37
CA MET A 230 -16.40 -3.75 10.16
C MET A 230 -15.67 -2.73 11.03
N THR A 231 -15.15 -3.17 12.17
CA THR A 231 -14.26 -2.32 12.96
C THR A 231 -12.92 -2.21 12.25
N LEU A 232 -12.47 -1.00 11.95
CA LEU A 232 -11.10 -0.72 11.55
C LEU A 232 -10.27 -0.55 12.82
N GLU A 233 -9.16 -1.27 12.92
CA GLU A 233 -8.26 -1.29 14.06
C GLU A 233 -6.94 -0.58 13.68
N PRO A 234 -6.18 -0.03 14.66
CA PRO A 234 -4.86 0.50 14.40
C PRO A 234 -3.98 -0.49 13.65
N GLY A 235 -3.23 -0.01 12.66
CA GLY A 235 -2.39 -0.81 11.76
C GLY A 235 -3.14 -1.46 10.60
N ASP A 236 -4.47 -1.39 10.54
CA ASP A 236 -5.18 -1.81 9.34
C ASP A 236 -4.91 -0.91 8.15
N VAL A 237 -4.97 -1.52 6.97
CA VAL A 237 -4.64 -0.88 5.70
C VAL A 237 -5.90 -0.78 4.85
N ILE A 238 -6.16 0.41 4.32
CA ILE A 238 -7.16 0.60 3.25
C ILE A 238 -6.42 0.93 1.96
N SER A 239 -6.44 0.01 0.99
CA SER A 239 -5.96 0.23 -0.37
C SER A 239 -7.03 1.01 -1.14
N THR A 240 -6.67 2.18 -1.67
CA THR A 240 -7.66 3.17 -2.11
C THR A 240 -8.09 3.05 -3.57
N GLY A 241 -7.63 2.05 -4.30
CA GLY A 241 -7.89 1.86 -5.72
C GLY A 241 -6.76 2.38 -6.61
N THR A 242 -6.77 1.92 -7.86
CA THR A 242 -5.76 2.23 -8.87
C THR A 242 -6.33 3.05 -10.04
N PRO A 243 -5.53 3.92 -10.69
CA PRO A 243 -5.94 4.64 -11.89
C PRO A 243 -5.92 3.74 -13.13
N GLU A 244 -6.30 4.32 -14.27
CA GLU A 244 -6.19 3.67 -15.58
C GLU A 244 -4.76 3.25 -15.91
N GLY A 245 -4.59 2.36 -16.90
CA GLY A 245 -3.27 1.92 -17.35
C GLY A 245 -2.79 0.62 -16.70
N THR A 246 -3.70 -0.14 -16.10
CA THR A 246 -3.43 -1.54 -15.72
C THR A 246 -3.07 -2.37 -16.96
N GLY A 247 -2.35 -3.47 -16.78
CA GLY A 247 -1.96 -4.38 -17.83
C GLY A 247 -3.15 -5.00 -18.57
N VAL A 248 -4.20 -5.39 -17.83
CA VAL A 248 -5.46 -5.88 -18.43
C VAL A 248 -6.20 -4.80 -19.23
N GLY A 249 -6.05 -3.53 -18.86
CA GLY A 249 -6.63 -2.37 -19.56
C GLY A 249 -5.92 -2.00 -20.87
N GLN A 250 -4.70 -2.51 -21.11
CA GLN A 250 -3.95 -2.25 -22.34
C GLN A 250 -4.61 -2.88 -23.57
N LYS A 251 -4.36 -2.30 -24.74
CA LYS A 251 -4.85 -2.80 -26.04
C LYS A 251 -3.66 -3.03 -27.00
N PRO A 252 -3.22 -4.28 -27.23
CA PRO A 252 -3.66 -5.51 -26.57
C PRO A 252 -3.24 -5.57 -25.09
N PRO A 253 -3.84 -6.46 -24.26
CA PRO A 253 -3.46 -6.62 -22.86
C PRO A 253 -1.98 -6.96 -22.70
N VAL A 254 -1.38 -6.46 -21.62
CA VAL A 254 0.01 -6.70 -21.24
C VAL A 254 0.01 -7.34 -19.86
N PHE A 255 0.79 -8.39 -19.67
CA PHE A 255 0.91 -9.07 -18.38
C PHE A 255 2.37 -9.24 -18.00
N LEU A 256 2.62 -9.20 -16.70
CA LEU A 256 3.93 -9.38 -16.07
C LEU A 256 4.49 -10.76 -16.36
N LYS A 257 5.81 -10.81 -16.55
CA LYS A 257 6.59 -12.03 -16.75
C LYS A 257 7.78 -12.05 -15.78
N PRO A 258 8.32 -13.23 -15.45
CA PRO A 258 9.58 -13.31 -14.72
C PRO A 258 10.68 -12.51 -15.44
N GLY A 259 11.42 -11.70 -14.68
CA GLY A 259 12.43 -10.75 -15.18
C GLY A 259 11.92 -9.34 -15.42
N ASP A 260 10.60 -9.11 -15.43
CA ASP A 260 10.06 -7.75 -15.51
C ASP A 260 10.38 -6.96 -14.23
N VAL A 261 10.64 -5.66 -14.37
CA VAL A 261 10.87 -4.76 -13.25
C VAL A 261 9.78 -3.71 -13.23
N MET A 262 9.06 -3.66 -12.10
CA MET A 262 8.10 -2.61 -11.80
C MET A 262 8.77 -1.50 -11.00
N ARG A 263 8.45 -0.25 -11.33
CA ARG A 263 8.72 0.92 -10.49
C ARG A 263 7.44 1.70 -10.33
N LEU A 264 7.16 2.17 -9.13
CA LEU A 264 5.99 2.99 -8.86
C LEU A 264 6.27 4.00 -7.76
N GLY A 265 5.51 5.08 -7.73
CA GLY A 265 5.63 6.10 -6.71
C GLY A 265 4.37 6.90 -6.54
N VAL A 266 4.23 7.49 -5.37
CA VAL A 266 3.22 8.49 -5.06
C VAL A 266 3.92 9.70 -4.45
N GLU A 267 3.59 10.88 -4.94
CA GLU A 267 4.16 12.14 -4.50
C GLU A 267 4.09 12.27 -2.97
N GLY A 268 5.23 12.60 -2.35
CA GLY A 268 5.37 12.68 -0.89
C GLY A 268 5.52 11.34 -0.16
N LEU A 269 5.07 10.23 -0.75
CA LEU A 269 5.05 8.90 -0.10
C LEU A 269 6.24 8.01 -0.46
N GLY A 270 7.05 8.40 -1.46
CA GLY A 270 8.25 7.67 -1.88
C GLY A 270 8.01 6.75 -3.07
N GLU A 271 9.00 5.91 -3.36
CA GLU A 271 9.02 5.02 -4.51
C GLU A 271 9.24 3.57 -4.09
N GLN A 272 8.80 2.66 -4.95
CA GLN A 272 9.02 1.22 -4.84
C GLN A 272 9.67 0.68 -6.12
N ARG A 273 10.34 -0.46 -6.01
CA ARG A 273 10.91 -1.18 -7.16
C ARG A 273 10.88 -2.68 -6.90
N GLN A 274 10.12 -3.43 -7.67
CA GLN A 274 10.06 -4.90 -7.55
C GLN A 274 10.52 -5.57 -8.83
N GLU A 275 11.34 -6.61 -8.69
CA GLU A 275 11.58 -7.58 -9.75
C GLU A 275 10.53 -8.68 -9.69
N VAL A 276 9.97 -9.03 -10.84
CA VAL A 276 9.02 -10.12 -10.96
C VAL A 276 9.79 -11.42 -11.13
N VAL A 277 9.49 -12.42 -10.31
CA VAL A 277 10.12 -13.74 -10.36
C VAL A 277 9.09 -14.84 -10.50
N ALA A 278 9.48 -15.97 -11.09
CA ALA A 278 8.63 -17.15 -11.15
C ALA A 278 8.57 -17.83 -9.78
N TYR A 279 7.42 -18.43 -9.45
CA TYR A 279 7.36 -19.40 -8.37
C TYR A 279 8.35 -20.55 -8.63
N SER A 280 9.35 -20.72 -7.77
CA SER A 280 10.41 -21.72 -7.92
C SER A 280 10.18 -23.03 -7.17
N GLY A 281 9.07 -23.16 -6.43
CA GLY A 281 8.85 -24.28 -5.52
C GLY A 281 9.65 -24.12 -4.23
N GLY A 282 8.97 -24.16 -3.09
CA GLY A 282 9.59 -24.14 -1.77
C GLY A 282 8.53 -24.20 -0.69
N ASP A 283 8.29 -25.40 -0.18
CA ASP A 283 8.55 -25.76 1.23
C ASP A 283 9.30 -27.10 1.22
#